data_AF-A0A9E5NC01-F1
#
_entry.id   AF-A0A9E5NC01-F1
#
_cell.length_a   1.000
_cell.length_b   1.000
_cell.length_c   1.000
_cell.angle_alpha   90.00
_cell.angle_beta   90.00
_cell.angle_gamma   90.00
#
_symmetry.space_group_name_H-M   'P 1'
#
loop_
_entity.id
_entity.type
_entity.pdbx_description
1 polymer ?
#
loop_
_entity_poly.entity_id
_entity_poly.type
_entity_poly.pdbx_seq_one_letter_code
_entity_poly.pdbx_strand_id
1 'polypeptide(L)' 'MMKSEEEPPGVVVLYNASDKLLKGESRDLLAEQGVIACAQAVTDALQRAGYQVAQVPIYN' A
#
# COMPACT_ATOMS: atom_id res chain seq x y z
N MET A 1 20.57 -3.86 31.68
CA MET A 1 20.74 -3.83 30.21
C MET A 1 19.42 -3.34 29.63
N MET A 2 19.26 -2.03 29.43
CA MET A 2 18.08 -1.49 28.74
C MET A 2 18.23 -1.87 27.27
N LYS A 3 17.27 -2.63 26.72
CA LYS A 3 17.17 -2.83 25.27
C LYS A 3 17.04 -1.45 24.64
N SER A 4 17.97 -1.09 23.76
CA SER A 4 17.81 0.05 22.88
C SER A 4 16.46 -0.11 22.17
N GLU A 5 15.60 0.90 22.25
CA GLU A 5 14.41 1.00 21.41
C GLU A 5 14.92 1.16 19.97
N GLU A 6 15.19 0.04 19.29
CA GLU A 6 15.49 0.04 17.86
C GLU A 6 14.27 0.63 17.15
N GLU A 7 14.49 1.72 16.41
CA GLU A 7 13.43 2.33 15.60
C GLU A 7 12.78 1.25 14.73
N PRO A 8 11.43 1.21 14.66
CA PRO A 8 10.74 0.20 13.88
C PRO A 8 11.17 0.27 12.42
N PRO A 9 11.40 -0.88 11.76
CA PRO A 9 11.87 -0.89 10.38
C PRO A 9 10.89 -0.19 9.45
N GLY A 10 11.42 0.51 8.44
CA GLY A 10 10.59 1.09 7.40
C GLY A 10 9.87 0.00 6.59
N VAL A 11 8.58 0.21 6.31
CA VAL A 11 7.76 -0.71 5.51
C VAL A 11 7.40 -0.08 4.18
N VAL A 12 7.53 -0.86 3.10
CA VAL A 12 7.10 -0.45 1.76
C VAL A 12 5.88 -1.26 1.36
N VAL A 13 4.79 -0.56 1.03
CA VAL A 13 3.55 -1.18 0.52
C VAL A 13 3.53 -1.01 -1.00
N LEU A 14 3.78 -2.12 -1.71
CA LEU A 14 3.72 -2.20 -3.16
C LEU A 14 2.32 -2.58 -3.62
N TYR A 15 1.78 -1.87 -4.59
CA TYR A 15 0.48 -2.22 -5.19
C TYR A 15 0.46 -1.83 -6.66
N ASN A 16 -0.30 -2.59 -7.45
CA ASN A 16 -0.43 -2.32 -8.87
C ASN A 16 -1.40 -1.14 -9.09
N ALA A 17 -0.99 -0.20 -9.93
CA ALA A 17 -1.84 0.88 -10.43
C ALA A 17 -1.68 0.91 -11.95
N SER A 18 -2.78 1.05 -12.69
CA SER A 18 -2.75 1.03 -14.15
C SER A 18 -3.46 2.24 -14.74
N ASP A 19 -2.69 3.04 -15.47
CA ASP A 19 -3.22 4.22 -16.14
C ASP A 19 -3.67 3.90 -17.58
N LYS A 20 -3.22 2.75 -18.10
CA LYS A 20 -3.21 2.42 -19.53
C LYS A 20 -3.91 1.13 -19.92
N LEU A 21 -4.40 0.34 -18.97
CA LEU A 21 -5.31 -0.75 -19.33
C LEU A 21 -6.56 -0.08 -19.92
N LEU A 22 -7.00 -0.52 -21.10
CA LEU A 22 -8.37 -0.32 -21.54
C LEU A 22 -9.22 -0.85 -20.39
N LYS A 23 -9.70 0.07 -19.53
CA LYS A 23 -10.59 -0.21 -18.43
C LYS A 23 -11.81 -0.82 -19.09
N GLY A 24 -11.87 -2.15 -19.10
CA GLY A 24 -12.80 -2.94 -19.89
C GLY A 24 -14.20 -2.72 -19.37
N GLU A 25 -14.80 -3.76 -18.79
CA GLU A 25 -16.08 -3.56 -18.13
C GLU A 25 -15.91 -2.81 -16.81
N SER A 26 -16.97 -2.17 -16.31
CA SER A 26 -16.97 -1.48 -15.00
C SER A 26 -16.44 -2.32 -13.84
N ARG A 27 -16.40 -3.65 -13.99
CA ARG A 27 -15.85 -4.60 -13.03
C ARG A 27 -14.33 -4.55 -12.91
N ASP A 28 -13.62 -4.24 -13.99
CA ASP A 28 -12.15 -4.15 -13.99
C ASP A 28 -11.68 -2.90 -13.23
N LEU A 29 -12.48 -1.82 -13.32
CA LEU A 29 -12.32 -0.61 -12.52
C LEU A 29 -12.49 -0.87 -11.01
N LEU A 30 -13.48 -1.68 -10.62
CA LEU A 30 -13.71 -2.03 -9.23
C LEU A 30 -12.57 -2.88 -8.65
N ALA A 31 -11.99 -3.76 -9.47
CA ALA A 31 -10.84 -4.57 -9.06
C ALA A 31 -9.62 -3.71 -8.74
N GLU A 32 -9.29 -2.75 -9.62
CA GLU A 32 -8.19 -1.79 -9.40
C GLU A 32 -8.42 -0.92 -8.16
N GLN A 33 -9.62 -0.33 -8.03
CA GLN A 33 -9.97 0.49 -6.85
C GLN A 33 -9.90 -0.31 -5.55
N GLY A 34 -10.26 -1.59 -5.58
CA GLY A 34 -10.14 -2.50 -4.44
C GLY A 34 -8.69 -2.71 -4.00
N VAL A 35 -7.76 -2.86 -4.95
CA VAL A 35 -6.32 -3.01 -4.66
C VAL A 35 -5.77 -1.73 -4.03
N ILE A 36 -6.09 -0.57 -4.59
CA ILE A 36 -5.65 0.73 -4.05
C ILE A 36 -6.21 0.95 -2.64
N ALA A 37 -7.51 0.67 -2.43
CA ALA A 37 -8.15 0.78 -1.12
C ALA A 37 -7.53 -0.17 -0.09
N CYS A 38 -7.16 -1.39 -0.50
CA CYS A 38 -6.48 -2.34 0.36
C CYS A 38 -5.08 -1.84 0.75
N ALA A 39 -4.29 -1.33 -0.21
CA ALA A 39 -2.97 -0.77 0.04
C ALA A 39 -3.05 0.41 1.04
N GLN A 40 -4.08 1.25 0.92
CA GLN A 40 -4.33 2.32 1.87
C GLN A 40 -4.65 1.78 3.27
N ALA A 41 -5.57 0.82 3.38
CA ALA A 41 -5.97 0.26 4.67
C ALA A 41 -4.78 -0.40 5.41
N VAL A 42 -3.91 -1.11 4.68
CA VAL A 42 -2.68 -1.71 5.22
C VAL A 42 -1.70 -0.63 5.69
N THR A 43 -1.50 0.41 4.88
CA THR A 43 -0.63 1.55 5.22
C THR A 43 -1.07 2.21 6.52
N ASP A 44 -2.37 2.53 6.63
CA ASP A 44 -2.93 3.18 7.81
C ASP A 44 -2.78 2.30 9.06
N ALA A 45 -2.96 0.98 8.92
CA ALA A 45 -2.81 0.05 10.03
C ALA A 45 -1.36 -0.01 10.53
N LEU A 46 -0.39 -0.04 9.62
CA LEU A 46 1.03 -0.05 9.94
C LEU A 46 1.49 1.27 10.56
N GLN A 47 1.03 2.41 10.02
CA GLN A 47 1.33 3.72 10.60
C GLN A 47 0.76 3.85 12.02
N ARG A 48 -0.47 3.39 12.27
CA ARG A 48 -1.05 3.33 13.63
C ARG A 48 -0.27 2.43 14.58
N ALA A 49 0.42 1.42 14.07
CA ALA A 49 1.30 0.55 14.84
C ALA A 49 2.71 1.15 15.05
N GLY A 50 2.96 2.37 14.59
CA GLY A 50 4.21 3.10 14.81
C GLY A 50 5.28 2.90 13.73
N TYR A 51 4.96 2.20 12.64
CA TYR A 51 5.90 2.01 11.54
C TYR A 51 5.98 3.25 10.65
N GLN A 52 7.18 3.53 10.13
CA GLN A 52 7.33 4.42 8.98
C GLN A 52 6.96 3.64 7.72
N VAL A 53 6.00 4.14 6.95
CA VAL A 53 5.44 3.41 5.80
C VAL A 53 5.44 4.28 4.55
N ALA A 54 5.91 3.73 3.43
CA ALA A 54 5.83 4.33 2.12
C ALA A 54 4.97 3.49 1.18
N GLN A 55 4.02 4.13 0.50
CA GLN A 55 3.26 3.54 -0.59
C GLN A 55 4.00 3.72 -1.91
N VAL A 56 4.10 2.66 -2.69
CA VAL A 56 4.75 2.71 -4.01
C VAL A 56 3.86 2.02 -5.04
N PRO A 57 3.15 2.79 -5.89
CA PRO A 57 2.42 2.23 -7.01
C PRO A 57 3.38 1.66 -8.05
N ILE A 58 3.06 0.48 -8.57
CA ILE A 58 3.75 -0.15 -9.69
C ILE A 58 2.87 0.01 -10.92
N TYR A 59 3.39 0.73 -11.91
CA TYR A 59 2.72 0.98 -13.19
C TYR A 59 3.17 -0.03 -14.25
N ASN A 60 2.22 -0.50 -15.06
CA ASN A 60 2.47 -1.28 -16.28
C ASN A 60 2.50 -0.40 -17.53
#